data_AF-A0AAD4I6I3-F1
#
_entry.id   AF-A0AAD4I6I3-F1
#
_cell.length_a   1.000
_cell.length_b   1.000
_cell.length_c   1.000
_cell.angle_alpha   90.00
_cell.angle_beta   90.00
_cell.angle_gamma   90.00
#
_symmetry.space_group_name_H-M   'P 1'
#
loop_
_entity.id
_entity.type
_entity.pdbx_description
1 polymer ?
#
loop_
_entity_poly.entity_id
_entity_poly.type
_entity_poly.pdbx_seq_one_letter_code
_entity_poly.pdbx_strand_id
1 'polypeptide(L)'
;MEVLDAKSLSERLRWEDNEYWLHLEAETPFEKYPAKQHARRVQEKLGVEEGLIYLPGQPARNNEDSDMPAPFRQRRYFYYLSGCNEPDCHLTYDTRRDELSLFIPRIKPERVIWNGRGSTLAEALVKYDVDQVFYADELEYAVHDWTISNRQSGIYVLHQSSQFPGCENLKPRIDSTTLRPAMNICRMIKDDHEIKLIRKANDISSQAHRAVLANIAKFKNEAQVEGLFMDVCISHQAKQQAYDPIAASGINAGTLHYDANNEDLAGRQLMCLDAGCEYELYASDITRSFPLSASWPSKEAENIYKLVQHMQETCIKRLEPGVRYLDLHIMAHQIAIDGLLQLGILHNGTKEEIYKAGTSRAFFPHGLGHHIGLEVHDVGQAQLMSVRRGKPVYQQAPSLYPQNFHVPVYDSETCLAPSDPQSSHLEEGMVVTVEPGIYFSVYALQHFYLPSPVHRRFINTKVLERYMPVGGVRIEDDILITSSGYENLTTAPKGDSMLEIIRQGKSSPIELSGPSLAPQRRLSGHIEPSLRRAPGVSKKTPSQHLQQPLARSATLPADFKQQHDVDLNPSAGPSFFSKFSHSMSTEEKIQQWQHKCSSVETVSCPPTNTETPQPN
;
A
#
# COMPACT_ATOMS: atom_id res chain seq x y z
N MET A 1 -50.64 31.97 16.83
CA MET A 1 -50.01 31.87 15.50
C MET A 1 -50.44 33.10 14.73
N GLU A 2 -49.52 34.02 14.49
CA GLU A 2 -49.76 35.12 13.57
C GLU A 2 -49.62 34.60 12.14
N VAL A 3 -50.39 35.17 11.21
CA VAL A 3 -50.36 34.77 9.80
C VAL A 3 -49.14 35.40 9.15
N LEU A 4 -48.20 34.58 8.68
CA LEU A 4 -47.03 35.03 7.93
C LEU A 4 -47.47 35.53 6.54
N ASP A 5 -47.54 36.84 6.38
CA ASP A 5 -47.71 37.46 5.07
C ASP A 5 -46.45 37.22 4.21
N ALA A 6 -46.63 36.55 3.07
CA ALA A 6 -45.58 36.28 2.10
C ALA A 6 -44.88 37.56 1.59
N LYS A 7 -45.58 38.71 1.61
CA LYS A 7 -45.00 40.00 1.23
C LYS A 7 -43.92 40.44 2.22
N SER A 8 -44.18 40.30 3.52
CA SER A 8 -43.19 40.56 4.60
C SER A 8 -41.96 39.64 4.54
N LEU A 9 -42.11 38.44 3.95
CA LEU A 9 -41.02 37.49 3.77
C LEU A 9 -40.09 37.90 2.62
N SER A 10 -40.64 38.37 1.49
CA SER A 10 -39.82 38.79 0.33
C SER A 10 -39.06 40.10 0.58
N GLU A 11 -39.61 41.01 1.39
CA GLU A 11 -38.88 42.22 1.82
C GLU A 11 -37.73 41.89 2.79
N ARG A 12 -37.87 40.86 3.63
CA ARG A 12 -36.80 40.34 4.51
C ARG A 12 -35.74 39.51 3.79
N LEU A 13 -35.99 39.06 2.56
CA LEU A 13 -35.06 38.28 1.74
C LEU A 13 -34.26 39.15 0.75
N ARG A 14 -34.40 40.48 0.82
CA ARG A 14 -33.49 41.41 0.15
C ARG A 14 -32.16 41.50 0.92
N TRP A 15 -31.28 40.53 0.67
CA TRP A 15 -29.86 40.76 0.93
C TRP A 15 -29.36 41.89 0.02
N GLU A 16 -28.51 42.76 0.55
CA GLU A 16 -27.70 43.65 -0.28
C GLU A 16 -26.52 42.83 -0.83
N ASP A 17 -26.37 42.80 -2.16
CA ASP A 17 -25.29 42.10 -2.88
C ASP A 17 -23.92 42.76 -2.61
N ASN A 18 -23.39 42.51 -1.41
CA ASN A 18 -22.05 42.89 -1.03
C ASN A 18 -21.08 41.79 -1.47
N GLU A 19 -20.33 42.03 -2.56
CA GLU A 19 -19.26 41.13 -2.99
C GLU A 19 -18.08 41.15 -1.99
N TYR A 20 -17.88 40.04 -1.28
CA TYR A 20 -16.75 39.87 -0.36
C TYR A 20 -15.53 39.26 -1.07
N TRP A 21 -14.70 40.12 -1.65
CA TRP A 21 -13.45 39.72 -2.30
C TRP A 21 -12.37 39.36 -1.26
N LEU A 22 -12.12 38.07 -1.07
CA LEU A 22 -11.12 37.57 -0.12
C LEU A 22 -9.76 37.37 -0.80
N HIS A 23 -8.92 38.40 -0.82
CA HIS A 23 -7.54 38.27 -1.31
C HIS A 23 -6.70 37.43 -0.35
N LEU A 24 -6.22 36.29 -0.84
CA LEU A 24 -5.19 35.47 -0.22
C LEU A 24 -3.90 35.65 -1.01
N GLU A 25 -2.91 36.33 -0.43
CA GLU A 25 -1.56 36.38 -0.98
C GLU A 25 -0.82 35.10 -0.58
N ALA A 26 -0.37 34.32 -1.58
CA ALA A 26 0.55 33.22 -1.39
C ALA A 26 1.98 33.72 -1.64
N GLU A 27 2.93 33.35 -0.77
CA GLU A 27 4.33 33.81 -0.85
C GLU A 27 5.09 33.25 -2.08
N THR A 28 4.50 32.28 -2.76
CA THR A 28 4.96 31.75 -4.06
C THR A 28 3.80 31.66 -5.05
N PRO A 29 4.04 31.79 -6.37
CA PRO A 29 3.04 31.40 -7.36
C PRO A 29 2.66 29.92 -7.14
N PHE A 30 1.39 29.58 -7.33
CA PHE A 30 0.93 28.18 -7.26
C PHE A 30 1.59 27.38 -8.40
N GLU A 31 2.62 26.61 -8.04
CA GLU A 31 3.27 25.65 -8.93
C GLU A 31 2.28 24.53 -9.26
N LYS A 32 1.57 24.66 -10.39
CA LYS A 32 0.66 23.62 -10.88
C LYS A 32 1.42 22.30 -11.07
N TYR A 33 0.73 21.19 -10.87
CA TYR A 33 1.19 19.88 -11.29
C TYR A 33 1.51 19.89 -12.81
N PRO A 34 2.70 19.44 -13.26
CA PRO A 34 3.23 19.72 -14.60
C PRO A 34 2.65 18.81 -15.71
N ALA A 35 1.33 18.69 -15.76
CA ALA A 35 0.59 17.81 -16.67
C ALA A 35 0.92 18.06 -18.16
N LYS A 36 1.13 19.31 -18.56
CA LYS A 36 1.49 19.69 -19.94
C LYS A 36 2.89 19.20 -20.32
N GLN A 37 3.84 19.31 -19.40
CA GLN A 37 5.20 18.77 -19.57
C GLN A 37 5.17 17.25 -19.62
N HIS A 38 4.37 16.59 -18.77
CA HIS A 38 4.18 15.15 -18.80
C HIS A 38 3.55 14.65 -20.11
N ALA A 39 2.57 15.36 -20.67
CA ALA A 39 1.95 15.00 -21.95
C ALA A 39 2.96 15.05 -23.11
N ARG A 40 3.79 16.11 -23.17
CA ARG A 40 4.88 16.24 -24.14
C ARG A 40 5.96 15.16 -23.97
N ARG A 41 6.37 14.84 -22.72
CA ARG A 41 7.29 13.71 -22.42
C ARG A 41 6.73 12.39 -22.96
N VAL A 42 5.44 12.12 -22.73
CA VAL A 42 4.78 10.88 -23.21
C VAL A 42 4.70 10.84 -24.74
N GLN A 43 4.41 11.95 -25.41
CA GLN A 43 4.45 12.04 -26.87
C GLN A 43 5.83 11.72 -27.44
N GLU A 44 6.90 12.27 -26.85
CA GLU A 44 8.28 12.01 -27.24
C GLU A 44 8.61 10.51 -27.16
N LYS A 45 8.27 9.85 -26.03
CA LYS A 45 8.52 8.40 -25.85
C LYS A 45 7.55 7.51 -26.62
N LEU A 46 6.40 8.04 -27.06
CA LEU A 46 5.46 7.37 -27.95
C LEU A 46 5.92 7.45 -29.42
N GLY A 47 6.77 8.42 -29.77
CA GLY A 47 7.38 8.56 -31.09
C GLY A 47 6.41 9.03 -32.17
N VAL A 48 5.47 9.92 -31.84
CA VAL A 48 4.40 10.37 -32.75
C VAL A 48 4.33 11.88 -32.88
N GLU A 49 4.23 12.35 -34.13
CA GLU A 49 3.94 13.76 -34.45
C GLU A 49 2.44 14.04 -34.37
N GLU A 50 1.59 13.08 -34.75
CA GLU A 50 0.14 13.26 -34.83
C GLU A 50 -0.69 12.12 -34.24
N GLY A 51 -1.68 12.49 -33.42
CA GLY A 51 -2.61 11.58 -32.80
C GLY A 51 -3.40 12.23 -31.66
N LEU A 52 -4.33 11.47 -31.09
CA LEU A 52 -5.07 11.82 -29.89
C LEU A 52 -4.77 10.80 -28.80
N ILE A 53 -4.08 11.20 -27.73
CA ILE A 53 -4.02 10.38 -26.51
C ILE A 53 -5.33 10.56 -25.76
N TYR A 54 -5.95 9.48 -25.28
CA TYR A 54 -7.17 9.53 -24.46
C TYR A 54 -7.03 8.69 -23.19
N LEU A 55 -7.35 9.31 -22.06
CA LEU A 55 -7.33 8.70 -20.73
C LEU A 55 -8.66 8.94 -20.00
N PRO A 56 -9.43 7.89 -19.69
CA PRO A 56 -10.57 7.98 -18.78
C PRO A 56 -10.08 7.92 -17.33
N GLY A 57 -10.44 8.93 -16.53
CA GLY A 57 -10.25 8.94 -15.08
C GLY A 57 -11.12 7.89 -14.38
N GLN A 58 -11.04 7.86 -13.05
CA GLN A 58 -11.80 6.92 -12.24
C GLN A 58 -13.24 7.43 -12.02
N PRO A 59 -14.28 6.64 -12.35
CA PRO A 59 -15.64 6.97 -11.96
C PRO A 59 -15.84 6.88 -10.45
N ALA A 60 -16.70 7.73 -9.90
CA ALA A 60 -17.28 7.54 -8.58
C ALA A 60 -18.12 6.26 -8.57
N ARG A 61 -18.04 5.49 -7.48
CA ARG A 61 -18.86 4.29 -7.26
C ARG A 61 -19.24 4.17 -5.79
N ASN A 62 -20.31 3.44 -5.53
CA ASN A 62 -20.63 2.98 -4.18
C ASN A 62 -19.98 1.64 -3.90
N ASN A 63 -20.07 1.18 -2.65
CA ASN A 63 -19.81 -0.20 -2.31
C ASN A 63 -20.90 -1.11 -2.92
N GLU A 64 -20.59 -2.39 -3.08
CA GLU A 64 -21.53 -3.40 -3.61
C GLU A 64 -22.80 -3.46 -2.75
N ASP A 65 -23.96 -3.54 -3.40
CA ASP A 65 -25.31 -3.50 -2.80
C ASP A 65 -25.56 -2.36 -1.78
N SER A 66 -24.89 -1.20 -1.95
CA SER A 66 -24.96 -0.08 -1.01
C SER A 66 -25.15 1.29 -1.67
N ASP A 67 -25.76 2.23 -0.93
CA ASP A 67 -25.78 3.66 -1.24
C ASP A 67 -24.53 4.40 -0.73
N MET A 68 -23.73 3.77 0.13
CA MET A 68 -22.48 4.31 0.68
C MET A 68 -21.39 4.41 -0.40
N PRO A 69 -20.80 5.61 -0.63
CA PRO A 69 -19.66 5.77 -1.53
C PRO A 69 -18.48 4.87 -1.15
N ALA A 70 -17.86 4.22 -2.13
CA ALA A 70 -16.61 3.50 -1.94
C ALA A 70 -15.43 4.48 -1.82
N PRO A 71 -14.32 4.10 -1.16
CA PRO A 71 -13.10 4.89 -1.15
C PRO A 71 -12.64 5.23 -2.58
N PHE A 72 -12.46 6.52 -2.86
CA PHE A 72 -11.99 7.01 -4.15
C PHE A 72 -10.46 7.12 -4.17
N ARG A 73 -9.83 6.51 -5.18
CA ARG A 73 -8.44 6.77 -5.59
C ARG A 73 -8.41 6.94 -7.10
N GLN A 74 -7.75 8.00 -7.59
CA GLN A 74 -7.67 8.29 -9.02
C GLN A 74 -6.72 7.32 -9.75
N ARG A 75 -7.01 7.03 -11.02
CA ARG A 75 -6.15 6.20 -11.89
C ARG A 75 -4.82 6.92 -12.14
N ARG A 76 -3.70 6.31 -11.71
CA ARG A 76 -2.38 6.94 -11.72
C ARG A 76 -1.93 7.47 -13.09
N TYR A 77 -2.19 6.75 -14.18
CA TYR A 77 -1.85 7.24 -15.54
C TYR A 77 -2.66 8.48 -15.95
N PHE A 78 -3.95 8.54 -15.58
CA PHE A 78 -4.78 9.72 -15.82
C PHE A 78 -4.30 10.90 -14.97
N TYR A 79 -3.99 10.66 -13.70
CA TYR A 79 -3.44 11.66 -12.79
C TYR A 79 -2.10 12.21 -13.32
N TYR A 80 -1.21 11.32 -13.80
CA TYR A 80 0.10 11.68 -14.37
C TYR A 80 0.02 12.68 -15.52
N LEU A 81 -1.07 12.71 -16.31
CA LEU A 81 -1.28 13.68 -17.39
C LEU A 81 -2.30 14.78 -17.07
N SER A 82 -2.68 14.99 -15.80
CA SER A 82 -3.70 16.00 -15.46
C SER A 82 -3.57 16.67 -14.09
N GLY A 83 -2.94 16.02 -13.10
CA GLY A 83 -3.06 16.39 -11.68
C GLY A 83 -4.50 16.29 -11.13
N CYS A 84 -5.45 15.76 -11.91
CA CYS A 84 -6.88 15.84 -11.59
C CYS A 84 -7.33 14.70 -10.68
N ASN A 85 -7.58 15.01 -9.42
CA ASN A 85 -8.10 14.07 -8.41
C ASN A 85 -9.63 14.19 -8.22
N GLU A 86 -10.36 14.58 -9.27
CA GLU A 86 -11.83 14.59 -9.29
C GLU A 86 -12.38 13.33 -10.01
N PRO A 87 -13.51 12.76 -9.54
CA PRO A 87 -14.13 11.60 -10.16
C PRO A 87 -14.82 11.97 -11.47
N ASP A 88 -15.19 10.95 -12.25
CA ASP A 88 -16.05 11.08 -13.45
C ASP A 88 -15.45 11.99 -14.55
N CYS A 89 -14.13 12.21 -14.50
CA CYS A 89 -13.37 13.07 -15.44
C CYS A 89 -12.68 12.27 -16.55
N HIS A 90 -12.46 12.89 -17.70
CA HIS A 90 -11.74 12.34 -18.85
C HIS A 90 -10.71 13.35 -19.38
N LEU A 91 -9.71 12.89 -20.12
CA LEU A 91 -8.61 13.70 -20.64
C LEU A 91 -8.30 13.30 -22.08
N THR A 92 -8.09 14.29 -22.95
CA THR A 92 -7.45 14.09 -24.27
C THR A 92 -6.24 14.98 -24.45
N TYR A 93 -5.31 14.56 -25.31
CA TYR A 93 -4.17 15.36 -25.75
C TYR A 93 -3.98 15.20 -27.26
N ASP A 94 -4.18 16.28 -28.03
CA ASP A 94 -3.84 16.34 -29.46
C ASP A 94 -2.34 16.62 -29.60
N THR A 95 -1.60 15.63 -30.10
CA THR A 95 -0.13 15.68 -30.18
C THR A 95 0.38 16.61 -31.27
N ARG A 96 -0.46 16.94 -32.28
CA ARG A 96 -0.06 17.81 -33.41
C ARG A 96 -0.34 19.28 -33.10
N ARG A 97 -1.42 19.55 -32.37
CA ARG A 97 -1.75 20.91 -31.87
C ARG A 97 -0.99 21.27 -30.60
N ASP A 98 -0.50 20.27 -29.87
CA ASP A 98 -0.05 20.42 -28.48
C ASP A 98 -1.17 21.07 -27.65
N GLU A 99 -2.30 20.35 -27.54
CA GLU A 99 -3.54 20.82 -26.89
C GLU A 99 -4.05 19.74 -25.91
N LEU A 100 -4.00 20.03 -24.61
CA LEU A 100 -4.35 19.14 -23.50
C LEU A 100 -5.70 19.59 -22.91
N SER A 101 -6.70 18.71 -23.01
CA SER A 101 -8.11 19.04 -22.75
C SER A 101 -8.69 18.14 -21.67
N LEU A 102 -9.11 18.74 -20.56
CA LEU A 102 -9.78 18.06 -19.45
C LEU A 102 -11.30 18.13 -19.61
N PHE A 103 -11.99 17.04 -19.32
CA PHE A 103 -13.45 16.94 -19.38
C PHE A 103 -13.96 16.61 -17.98
N ILE A 104 -14.73 17.52 -17.37
CA ILE A 104 -15.20 17.41 -15.98
C ILE A 104 -16.73 17.18 -15.90
N PRO A 105 -17.27 16.50 -14.89
CA PRO A 105 -18.72 16.31 -14.77
C PRO A 105 -19.45 17.65 -14.58
N ARG A 106 -20.63 17.82 -15.22
CA ARG A 106 -21.49 18.99 -14.94
C ARG A 106 -21.89 19.02 -13.47
N ILE A 107 -21.88 20.22 -12.88
CA ILE A 107 -22.34 20.44 -11.50
C ILE A 107 -23.84 20.16 -11.44
N LYS A 108 -24.19 19.05 -10.78
CA LYS A 108 -25.56 18.59 -10.54
C LYS A 108 -26.11 19.25 -9.27
N PRO A 109 -27.08 20.19 -9.34
CA PRO A 109 -27.53 20.97 -8.18
C PRO A 109 -27.99 20.11 -7.00
N GLU A 110 -28.58 18.95 -7.27
CA GLU A 110 -28.97 17.97 -6.27
C GLU A 110 -27.77 17.41 -5.51
N ARG A 111 -26.65 17.10 -6.18
CA ARG A 111 -25.43 16.57 -5.52
C ARG A 111 -24.72 17.63 -4.67
N VAL A 112 -24.80 18.91 -5.04
CA VAL A 112 -24.11 20.01 -4.31
C VAL A 112 -24.48 20.04 -2.83
N ILE A 113 -25.75 19.80 -2.51
CA ILE A 113 -26.27 19.84 -1.13
C ILE A 113 -25.79 18.64 -0.29
N TRP A 114 -25.60 17.46 -0.90
CA TRP A 114 -25.25 16.22 -0.19
C TRP A 114 -23.77 15.86 -0.21
N ASN A 115 -23.03 16.25 -1.25
CA ASN A 115 -21.64 15.82 -1.49
C ASN A 115 -20.67 16.99 -1.67
N GLY A 116 -21.15 18.24 -1.68
CA GLY A 116 -20.36 19.39 -2.12
C GLY A 116 -20.30 19.52 -3.64
N ARG A 117 -19.59 20.56 -4.11
CA ARG A 117 -19.51 20.96 -5.52
C ARG A 117 -18.17 20.56 -6.12
N GLY A 118 -18.17 19.95 -7.31
CA GLY A 118 -16.97 19.79 -8.14
C GLY A 118 -16.56 21.12 -8.81
N SER A 119 -15.43 21.13 -9.52
CA SER A 119 -14.94 22.33 -10.20
C SER A 119 -15.91 22.83 -11.28
N THR A 120 -15.98 24.15 -11.49
CA THR A 120 -16.44 24.75 -12.75
C THR A 120 -15.30 24.70 -13.79
N LEU A 121 -15.63 24.95 -15.07
CA LEU A 121 -14.62 25.04 -16.14
C LEU A 121 -13.52 26.07 -15.81
N ALA A 122 -13.92 27.24 -15.28
CA ALA A 122 -12.99 28.32 -14.92
C ALA A 122 -12.09 27.94 -13.73
N GLU A 123 -12.65 27.33 -12.67
CA GLU A 123 -11.86 26.83 -11.53
C GLU A 123 -10.89 25.73 -11.98
N ALA A 124 -11.31 24.84 -12.87
CA ALA A 124 -10.46 23.77 -13.41
C ALA A 124 -9.31 24.31 -14.27
N LEU A 125 -9.55 25.33 -15.12
CA LEU A 125 -8.49 26.03 -15.88
C LEU A 125 -7.49 26.75 -14.96
N VAL A 126 -7.95 27.33 -13.85
CA VAL A 126 -7.08 27.96 -12.85
C VAL A 126 -6.29 26.91 -12.05
N LYS A 127 -6.87 25.74 -11.77
CA LYS A 127 -6.33 24.68 -10.91
C LYS A 127 -5.36 23.73 -11.62
N TYR A 128 -5.67 23.29 -12.84
CA TYR A 128 -4.94 22.23 -13.55
C TYR A 128 -4.10 22.78 -14.71
N ASP A 129 -2.99 22.12 -15.03
CA ASP A 129 -2.07 22.52 -16.12
C ASP A 129 -2.55 21.97 -17.47
N VAL A 130 -3.65 22.55 -17.96
CA VAL A 130 -4.37 22.13 -19.17
C VAL A 130 -4.74 23.36 -20.01
N ASP A 131 -4.82 23.21 -21.33
CA ASP A 131 -5.11 24.30 -22.26
C ASP A 131 -6.62 24.58 -22.37
N GLN A 132 -7.44 23.54 -22.25
CA GLN A 132 -8.90 23.62 -22.34
C GLN A 132 -9.59 22.80 -21.24
N VAL A 133 -10.80 23.22 -20.85
CA VAL A 133 -11.71 22.42 -20.02
C VAL A 133 -13.12 22.44 -20.60
N PHE A 134 -13.68 21.26 -20.80
CA PHE A 134 -15.05 21.01 -21.27
C PHE A 134 -15.84 20.21 -20.24
N TYR A 135 -17.13 19.99 -20.47
CA TYR A 135 -17.91 19.04 -19.67
C TYR A 135 -17.87 17.61 -20.24
N ALA A 136 -17.97 16.61 -19.36
CA ALA A 136 -17.84 15.19 -19.70
C ALA A 136 -18.87 14.65 -20.71
N ASP A 137 -20.03 15.30 -20.86
CA ASP A 137 -21.03 14.98 -21.88
C ASP A 137 -20.76 15.63 -23.26
N GLU A 138 -19.78 16.53 -23.36
CA GLU A 138 -19.30 17.09 -24.64
C GLU A 138 -18.15 16.24 -25.25
N LEU A 139 -17.59 15.31 -24.46
CA LEU A 139 -16.48 14.42 -24.85
C LEU A 139 -16.78 13.62 -26.12
N GLU A 140 -17.99 13.08 -26.24
CA GLU A 140 -18.38 12.26 -27.40
C GLU A 140 -18.30 13.06 -28.71
N TYR A 141 -18.80 14.30 -28.67
CA TYR A 141 -18.79 15.21 -29.81
C TYR A 141 -17.37 15.68 -30.16
N ALA A 142 -16.58 16.09 -29.15
CA ALA A 142 -15.20 16.53 -29.34
C ALA A 142 -14.31 15.44 -29.97
N VAL A 143 -14.45 14.20 -29.49
CA VAL A 143 -13.75 13.02 -30.03
C VAL A 143 -14.21 12.68 -31.44
N HIS A 144 -15.52 12.74 -31.72
CA HIS A 144 -16.07 12.48 -33.05
C HIS A 144 -15.58 13.50 -34.08
N ASP A 145 -15.64 14.80 -33.78
CA ASP A 145 -15.18 15.88 -34.68
C ASP A 145 -13.67 15.82 -34.93
N TRP A 146 -12.87 15.61 -33.87
CA TRP A 146 -11.43 15.39 -34.01
C TRP A 146 -11.14 14.22 -34.95
N THR A 147 -11.87 13.11 -34.81
CA THR A 147 -11.70 11.90 -35.62
C THR A 147 -12.11 12.09 -37.08
N ILE A 148 -13.12 12.93 -37.36
CA ILE A 148 -13.47 13.33 -38.72
C ILE A 148 -12.37 14.19 -39.34
N SER A 149 -11.80 15.11 -38.57
CA SER A 149 -10.74 16.00 -39.01
C SER A 149 -9.38 15.30 -39.22
N ASN A 150 -9.10 14.23 -38.46
CA ASN A 150 -7.78 13.58 -38.39
C ASN A 150 -7.78 12.10 -38.81
N ARG A 151 -8.55 11.71 -39.84
CA ARG A 151 -8.78 10.30 -40.23
C ARG A 151 -7.54 9.42 -40.52
N GLN A 152 -6.35 9.99 -40.68
CA GLN A 152 -5.10 9.24 -40.87
C GLN A 152 -4.30 9.05 -39.57
N SER A 153 -4.54 9.91 -38.57
CA SER A 153 -3.81 9.97 -37.31
C SER A 153 -4.28 8.89 -36.33
N GLY A 154 -3.42 8.49 -35.39
CA GLY A 154 -3.74 7.44 -34.41
C GLY A 154 -4.52 7.95 -33.20
N ILE A 155 -5.37 7.10 -32.62
CA ILE A 155 -5.98 7.32 -31.31
C ILE A 155 -5.34 6.36 -30.32
N TYR A 156 -4.75 6.87 -29.25
CA TYR A 156 -3.89 6.14 -28.34
C TYR A 156 -4.56 5.96 -26.97
N VAL A 157 -4.77 4.72 -26.56
CA VAL A 157 -5.43 4.35 -25.29
C VAL A 157 -4.60 3.35 -24.49
N LEU A 158 -4.83 3.25 -23.18
CA LEU A 158 -4.01 2.38 -22.31
C LEU A 158 -4.27 0.88 -22.48
N HIS A 159 -5.52 0.51 -22.77
CA HIS A 159 -5.99 -0.88 -22.78
C HIS A 159 -6.97 -1.11 -23.93
N GLN A 160 -6.95 -2.30 -24.53
CA GLN A 160 -7.91 -2.72 -25.57
C GLN A 160 -9.38 -2.71 -25.07
N SER A 161 -9.59 -2.85 -23.77
CA SER A 161 -10.89 -2.75 -23.09
C SER A 161 -11.30 -1.33 -22.71
N SER A 162 -10.50 -0.30 -23.04
CA SER A 162 -10.85 1.10 -22.78
C SER A 162 -12.00 1.51 -23.69
N GLN A 163 -13.19 1.73 -23.11
CA GLN A 163 -14.32 2.28 -23.86
C GLN A 163 -13.96 3.67 -24.38
N PHE A 164 -14.10 3.85 -25.70
CA PHE A 164 -13.76 5.07 -26.42
C PHE A 164 -15.03 5.65 -27.07
N PRO A 165 -15.47 6.86 -26.69
CA PRO A 165 -16.77 7.38 -27.10
C PRO A 165 -16.81 7.85 -28.56
N GLY A 166 -18.01 7.95 -29.12
CA GLY A 166 -18.31 8.74 -30.33
C GLY A 166 -17.78 8.22 -31.67
N CYS A 167 -17.08 7.08 -31.71
CA CYS A 167 -16.36 6.63 -32.90
C CYS A 167 -16.80 5.29 -33.51
N GLU A 168 -17.87 4.68 -33.00
CA GLU A 168 -18.37 3.36 -33.41
C GLU A 168 -18.55 3.23 -34.93
N ASN A 169 -19.14 4.25 -35.55
CA ASN A 169 -19.38 4.32 -37.00
C ASN A 169 -18.19 4.85 -37.81
N LEU A 170 -17.19 5.46 -37.17
CA LEU A 170 -16.06 6.12 -37.83
C LEU A 170 -14.88 5.18 -38.12
N LYS A 171 -14.77 4.05 -37.40
CA LYS A 171 -13.69 3.06 -37.49
C LYS A 171 -12.27 3.68 -37.47
N PRO A 172 -11.93 4.49 -36.45
CA PRO A 172 -10.60 5.09 -36.34
C PRO A 172 -9.49 4.05 -36.14
N ARG A 173 -8.25 4.46 -36.43
CA ARG A 173 -7.05 3.71 -36.08
C ARG A 173 -6.77 3.85 -34.58
N ILE A 174 -7.26 2.89 -33.79
CA ILE A 174 -6.98 2.81 -32.34
C ILE A 174 -5.71 1.98 -32.09
N ASP A 175 -4.76 2.54 -31.34
CA ASP A 175 -3.63 1.83 -30.75
C ASP A 175 -3.87 1.67 -29.23
N SER A 176 -3.72 0.44 -28.73
CA SER A 176 -3.88 0.10 -27.31
C SER A 176 -2.65 -0.63 -26.73
N THR A 177 -1.51 -0.52 -27.41
CA THR A 177 -0.29 -1.28 -27.14
C THR A 177 0.93 -0.39 -26.88
N THR A 178 1.05 0.76 -27.55
CA THR A 178 2.24 1.63 -27.50
C THR A 178 2.20 2.69 -26.39
N LEU A 179 1.02 3.22 -26.05
CA LEU A 179 0.87 4.28 -25.05
C LEU A 179 1.38 3.87 -23.66
N ARG A 180 0.98 2.69 -23.16
CA ARG A 180 1.36 2.26 -21.81
C ARG A 180 2.88 2.11 -21.64
N PRO A 181 3.63 1.46 -22.55
CA PRO A 181 5.10 1.50 -22.56
C PRO A 181 5.69 2.92 -22.52
N ALA A 182 5.20 3.85 -23.35
CA ALA A 182 5.68 5.24 -23.36
C ALA A 182 5.44 5.94 -22.02
N MET A 183 4.26 5.75 -21.42
CA MET A 183 3.94 6.30 -20.10
C MET A 183 4.74 5.65 -18.96
N ASN A 184 5.07 4.36 -19.06
CA ASN A 184 5.94 3.68 -18.10
C ASN A 184 7.36 4.28 -18.13
N ILE A 185 7.93 4.51 -19.31
CA ILE A 185 9.25 5.16 -19.46
C ILE A 185 9.24 6.54 -18.79
N CYS A 186 8.16 7.30 -18.96
CA CYS A 186 8.05 8.64 -18.39
C CYS A 186 7.89 8.63 -16.86
N ARG A 187 7.03 7.76 -16.30
CA ARG A 187 6.84 7.62 -14.84
C ARG A 187 8.04 7.01 -14.12
N MET A 188 8.87 6.24 -14.81
CA MET A 188 10.08 5.63 -14.23
C MET A 188 11.09 6.70 -13.76
N ILE A 189 11.20 7.80 -14.51
CA ILE A 189 12.12 8.92 -14.26
C ILE A 189 11.33 10.13 -13.75
N LYS A 190 11.46 10.45 -12.47
CA LYS A 190 10.70 11.52 -11.82
C LYS A 190 11.29 12.89 -12.17
N ASP A 191 10.44 13.90 -12.30
CA ASP A 191 10.88 15.30 -12.33
C ASP A 191 10.86 15.97 -10.94
N ASP A 192 11.35 17.21 -10.86
CA ASP A 192 11.46 17.96 -9.59
C ASP A 192 10.13 18.09 -8.84
N HIS A 193 8.99 18.12 -9.54
CA HIS A 193 7.68 18.22 -8.90
C HIS A 193 7.28 16.87 -8.30
N GLU A 194 7.47 15.78 -9.04
CA GLU A 194 7.26 14.42 -8.54
C GLU A 194 8.18 14.11 -7.33
N ILE A 195 9.45 14.55 -7.38
CA ILE A 195 10.41 14.40 -6.29
C ILE A 195 10.00 15.22 -5.05
N LYS A 196 9.46 16.43 -5.21
CA LYS A 196 8.89 17.21 -4.07
C LYS A 196 7.78 16.44 -3.36
N LEU A 197 6.86 15.81 -4.10
CA LEU A 197 5.72 15.08 -3.54
C LEU A 197 6.16 13.77 -2.86
N ILE A 198 7.06 12.98 -3.47
CA ILE A 198 7.63 11.77 -2.83
C ILE A 198 8.43 12.13 -1.58
N ARG A 199 9.24 13.20 -1.62
CA ARG A 199 9.98 13.70 -0.45
C ARG A 199 9.02 14.18 0.65
N LYS A 200 7.84 14.71 0.29
CA LYS A 200 6.82 15.12 1.27
C LYS A 200 6.10 13.93 1.90
N ALA A 201 5.78 12.89 1.14
CA ALA A 201 5.27 11.63 1.68
C ALA A 201 6.31 11.01 2.65
N ASN A 202 7.59 10.98 2.25
CA ASN A 202 8.70 10.50 3.08
C ASN A 202 8.85 11.25 4.40
N ASP A 203 8.75 12.58 4.38
CA ASP A 203 8.76 13.43 5.58
C ASP A 203 7.65 13.02 6.56
N ILE A 204 6.40 12.91 6.08
CA ILE A 204 5.23 12.56 6.90
C ILE A 204 5.37 11.15 7.47
N SER A 205 5.66 10.15 6.64
CA SER A 205 5.88 8.76 7.06
C SER A 205 7.05 8.66 8.07
N SER A 206 8.12 9.42 7.86
CA SER A 206 9.25 9.50 8.80
C SER A 206 8.87 10.13 10.14
N GLN A 207 7.92 11.07 10.17
CA GLN A 207 7.37 11.62 11.42
C GLN A 207 6.46 10.60 12.12
N ALA A 208 5.63 9.86 11.39
CA ALA A 208 4.78 8.79 11.92
C ALA A 208 5.61 7.65 12.54
N HIS A 209 6.69 7.20 11.88
CA HIS A 209 7.68 6.25 12.43
C HIS A 209 8.30 6.75 13.75
N ARG A 210 8.68 8.03 13.83
CA ARG A 210 9.20 8.64 15.08
C ARG A 210 8.16 8.64 16.19
N ALA A 211 6.90 8.95 15.88
CA ALA A 211 5.80 8.98 16.85
C ALA A 211 5.51 7.58 17.42
N VAL A 212 5.52 6.54 16.58
CA VAL A 212 5.44 5.13 17.02
C VAL A 212 6.59 4.79 17.95
N LEU A 213 7.84 5.07 17.56
CA LEU A 213 9.03 4.75 18.36
C LEU A 213 9.02 5.45 19.73
N ALA A 214 8.52 6.69 19.80
CA ALA A 214 8.35 7.43 21.06
C ALA A 214 7.24 6.88 21.97
N ASN A 215 6.39 5.97 21.49
CA ASN A 215 5.23 5.44 22.22
C ASN A 215 5.18 3.91 22.34
N ILE A 216 6.03 3.15 21.63
CA ILE A 216 5.98 1.68 21.58
C ILE A 216 5.96 1.00 22.95
N ALA A 217 6.72 1.52 23.93
CA ALA A 217 6.77 0.98 25.29
C ALA A 217 5.45 1.15 26.09
N LYS A 218 4.49 1.94 25.59
CA LYS A 218 3.17 2.20 26.19
C LYS A 218 2.11 1.25 25.62
N PHE A 219 2.27 0.84 24.36
CA PHE A 219 1.32 -0.01 23.63
C PHE A 219 1.19 -1.44 24.17
N LYS A 220 0.16 -2.14 23.69
CA LYS A 220 -0.23 -3.50 24.12
C LYS A 220 -0.48 -4.43 22.93
N ASN A 221 -0.91 -3.92 21.79
CA ASN A 221 -1.12 -4.70 20.57
C ASN A 221 -0.63 -3.95 19.33
N GLU A 222 -0.60 -4.66 18.21
CA GLU A 222 -0.17 -4.18 16.90
C GLU A 222 -1.09 -3.05 16.37
N ALA A 223 -2.40 -3.14 16.58
CA ALA A 223 -3.39 -2.11 16.18
C ALA A 223 -3.13 -0.72 16.77
N GLN A 224 -2.46 -0.63 17.94
CA GLN A 224 -2.06 0.66 18.52
C GLN A 224 -0.85 1.30 17.81
N VAL A 225 -0.01 0.48 17.16
CA VAL A 225 1.10 0.95 16.32
C VAL A 225 0.54 1.52 15.01
N GLU A 226 -0.28 0.73 14.32
CA GLU A 226 -1.01 1.13 13.11
C GLU A 226 -1.84 2.40 13.33
N GLY A 227 -2.66 2.43 14.39
CA GLY A 227 -3.54 3.55 14.71
C GLY A 227 -2.78 4.87 14.94
N LEU A 228 -1.64 4.87 15.63
CA LEU A 228 -0.83 6.08 15.80
C LEU A 228 -0.11 6.47 14.49
N PHE A 229 0.33 5.50 13.70
CA PHE A 229 0.94 5.79 12.40
C PHE A 229 -0.04 6.54 11.49
N MET A 230 -1.26 6.00 11.35
CA MET A 230 -2.32 6.60 10.55
C MET A 230 -2.77 7.97 11.08
N ASP A 231 -2.88 8.14 12.40
CA ASP A 231 -3.25 9.43 13.04
C ASP A 231 -2.28 10.56 12.65
N VAL A 232 -0.97 10.30 12.67
CA VAL A 232 0.05 11.28 12.26
C VAL A 232 -0.05 11.58 10.76
N CYS A 233 -0.14 10.55 9.91
CA CYS A 233 -0.26 10.74 8.46
C CYS A 233 -1.51 11.58 8.09
N ILE A 234 -2.67 11.23 8.64
CA ILE A 234 -3.95 11.91 8.39
C ILE A 234 -3.90 13.36 8.92
N SER A 235 -3.33 13.59 10.11
CA SER A 235 -3.15 14.93 10.68
C SER A 235 -2.29 15.83 9.79
N HIS A 236 -1.24 15.26 9.19
CA HIS A 236 -0.35 15.93 8.22
C HIS A 236 -0.92 15.96 6.78
N GLN A 237 -2.23 15.75 6.62
CA GLN A 237 -3.00 15.74 5.37
C GLN A 237 -2.72 14.59 4.38
N ALA A 238 -1.81 13.67 4.69
CA ALA A 238 -1.67 12.39 3.98
C ALA A 238 -2.78 11.42 4.42
N LYS A 239 -4.01 11.70 3.94
CA LYS A 239 -5.26 11.01 4.33
C LYS A 239 -5.33 9.54 3.91
N GLN A 240 -4.43 9.08 3.05
CA GLN A 240 -4.38 7.73 2.50
C GLN A 240 -3.00 7.14 2.78
N GLN A 241 -2.95 5.86 3.16
CA GLN A 241 -1.70 5.12 3.19
C GLN A 241 -1.40 4.59 1.78
N ALA A 242 -0.13 4.53 1.37
CA ALA A 242 0.22 4.07 0.01
C ALA A 242 -0.22 2.60 -0.17
N TYR A 243 -0.03 1.81 0.89
CA TYR A 243 -0.47 0.44 1.14
C TYR A 243 -1.00 0.35 2.58
N ASP A 244 -1.70 -0.72 2.93
CA ASP A 244 -2.16 -0.91 4.30
C ASP A 244 -0.97 -1.23 5.23
N PRO A 245 -0.80 -0.56 6.39
CA PRO A 245 0.36 -0.75 7.27
C PRO A 245 0.54 -2.20 7.72
N ILE A 246 1.79 -2.65 7.84
CA ILE A 246 2.18 -3.99 8.30
C ILE A 246 2.84 -3.81 9.67
N ALA A 247 2.11 -4.06 10.76
CA ALA A 247 2.58 -3.90 12.14
C ALA A 247 2.92 -5.26 12.77
N ALA A 248 3.98 -5.92 12.29
CA ALA A 248 4.24 -7.32 12.58
C ALA A 248 5.14 -7.54 13.83
N SER A 249 4.59 -8.09 14.92
CA SER A 249 5.31 -8.33 16.18
C SER A 249 5.89 -9.75 16.32
N GLY A 250 7.15 -9.86 16.74
CA GLY A 250 7.85 -11.13 16.96
C GLY A 250 7.71 -12.07 15.74
N ILE A 251 7.23 -13.30 15.96
CA ILE A 251 7.06 -14.29 14.89
C ILE A 251 6.17 -13.84 13.72
N ASN A 252 5.28 -12.85 13.91
CA ASN A 252 4.43 -12.31 12.85
C ASN A 252 5.29 -11.65 11.75
N ALA A 253 6.44 -11.06 12.11
CA ALA A 253 7.40 -10.49 11.17
C ALA A 253 8.07 -11.56 10.26
N GLY A 254 7.83 -12.85 10.50
CA GLY A 254 8.16 -13.91 9.54
C GLY A 254 7.27 -13.93 8.30
N THR A 255 6.13 -13.22 8.31
CA THR A 255 5.22 -13.01 7.18
C THR A 255 5.47 -11.63 6.57
N LEU A 256 5.73 -11.56 5.26
CA LEU A 256 6.21 -10.33 4.60
C LEU A 256 5.17 -9.21 4.56
N HIS A 257 3.96 -9.54 4.10
CA HIS A 257 2.77 -8.69 4.11
C HIS A 257 1.82 -9.22 5.18
N TYR A 258 2.06 -8.86 6.44
CA TYR A 258 1.19 -9.23 7.56
C TYR A 258 0.12 -8.16 7.74
N ASP A 259 -1.15 -8.55 7.60
CA ASP A 259 -2.33 -7.67 7.48
C ASP A 259 -3.18 -7.59 8.75
N ALA A 260 -3.14 -8.63 9.59
CA ALA A 260 -4.11 -8.79 10.67
C ALA A 260 -3.95 -7.76 11.82
N ASN A 261 -2.74 -7.24 12.05
CA ASN A 261 -2.42 -6.13 12.96
C ASN A 261 -3.10 -6.18 14.35
N ASN A 262 -3.27 -7.35 14.97
CA ASN A 262 -4.14 -7.49 16.15
C ASN A 262 -3.60 -8.32 17.31
N GLU A 263 -2.38 -8.85 17.24
CA GLU A 263 -1.82 -9.68 18.30
C GLU A 263 -1.20 -8.85 19.45
N ASP A 264 -1.08 -9.48 20.62
CA ASP A 264 -0.49 -8.88 21.83
C ASP A 264 1.04 -8.81 21.73
N LEU A 265 1.60 -7.66 22.12
CA LEU A 265 3.04 -7.40 22.21
C LEU A 265 3.71 -8.12 23.39
N ALA A 266 2.94 -8.66 24.33
CA ALA A 266 3.45 -9.41 25.48
C ALA A 266 4.30 -10.63 25.06
N GLY A 267 5.55 -10.67 25.53
CA GLY A 267 6.50 -11.73 25.21
C GLY A 267 7.14 -11.66 23.82
N ARG A 268 6.69 -10.74 22.95
CA ARG A 268 7.31 -10.45 21.65
C ARG A 268 8.65 -9.71 21.87
N GLN A 269 9.62 -9.91 20.99
CA GLN A 269 10.94 -9.26 21.08
C GLN A 269 11.02 -7.97 20.27
N LEU A 270 10.71 -8.07 18.97
CA LEU A 270 10.77 -6.96 18.02
C LEU A 270 9.39 -6.64 17.46
N MET A 271 9.29 -5.43 16.90
CA MET A 271 8.33 -5.03 15.89
C MET A 271 9.07 -4.94 14.55
N CYS A 272 8.44 -5.38 13.47
CA CYS A 272 8.76 -4.95 12.11
C CYS A 272 7.56 -4.11 11.64
N LEU A 273 7.68 -2.79 11.73
CA LEU A 273 6.67 -1.87 11.20
C LEU A 273 7.10 -1.48 9.80
N ASP A 274 6.31 -1.91 8.83
CA ASP A 274 6.40 -1.47 7.44
C ASP A 274 5.15 -0.62 7.14
N ALA A 275 5.37 0.68 6.92
CA ALA A 275 4.27 1.63 6.71
C ALA A 275 4.74 2.93 6.05
N GLY A 276 3.97 3.40 5.06
CA GLY A 276 4.20 4.64 4.34
C GLY A 276 2.91 5.23 3.75
N CYS A 277 2.82 6.56 3.75
CA CYS A 277 1.66 7.31 3.25
C CYS A 277 1.76 7.65 1.75
N GLU A 278 0.61 7.93 1.10
CA GLU A 278 0.60 8.67 -0.16
C GLU A 278 0.25 10.15 0.10
N TYR A 279 1.08 11.07 -0.42
CA TYR A 279 0.82 12.51 -0.43
C TYR A 279 0.57 12.95 -1.88
N GLU A 280 -0.63 13.47 -2.16
CA GLU A 280 -1.08 13.82 -3.52
C GLU A 280 -0.83 12.69 -4.55
N LEU A 281 -1.18 11.46 -4.14
CA LEU A 281 -0.99 10.18 -4.85
C LEU A 281 0.46 9.70 -5.04
N TYR A 282 1.47 10.48 -4.63
CA TYR A 282 2.85 10.00 -4.60
C TYR A 282 3.13 9.27 -3.29
N ALA A 283 3.59 8.02 -3.42
CA ALA A 283 3.87 7.13 -2.31
C ALA A 283 5.18 7.46 -1.58
N SER A 284 5.28 6.93 -0.37
CA SER A 284 6.52 6.68 0.36
C SER A 284 6.45 5.27 0.93
N ASP A 285 7.60 4.63 1.10
CA ASP A 285 7.71 3.25 1.58
C ASP A 285 8.86 3.14 2.59
N ILE A 286 8.54 2.70 3.80
CA ILE A 286 9.46 2.75 4.94
C ILE A 286 9.18 1.60 5.91
N THR A 287 10.01 0.57 5.87
CA THR A 287 10.15 -0.39 6.97
C THR A 287 11.18 0.03 8.04
N ARG A 288 10.76 -0.05 9.30
CA ARG A 288 11.61 0.02 10.50
C ARG A 288 11.36 -1.18 11.42
N SER A 289 12.38 -1.98 11.62
CA SER A 289 12.42 -2.99 12.68
C SER A 289 13.01 -2.41 13.98
N PHE A 290 12.37 -2.64 15.12
CA PHE A 290 12.81 -2.10 16.41
C PHE A 290 12.42 -2.98 17.60
N PRO A 291 13.16 -2.91 18.73
CA PRO A 291 12.79 -3.63 19.94
C PRO A 291 11.56 -3.04 20.60
N LEU A 292 10.72 -3.89 21.19
CA LEU A 292 9.57 -3.51 22.02
C LEU A 292 9.99 -3.02 23.43
N SER A 293 11.27 -2.71 23.60
CA SER A 293 11.94 -2.43 24.87
C SER A 293 13.00 -1.34 24.67
N ALA A 294 13.40 -0.67 25.76
CA ALA A 294 14.40 0.40 25.76
C ALA A 294 15.83 -0.05 25.40
N SER A 295 16.05 -1.35 25.14
CA SER A 295 17.29 -1.96 24.65
C SER A 295 16.98 -3.19 23.80
N TRP A 296 17.98 -3.74 23.13
CA TRP A 296 17.87 -5.04 22.47
C TRP A 296 17.43 -6.13 23.47
N PRO A 297 16.41 -6.95 23.14
CA PRO A 297 15.84 -7.94 24.05
C PRO A 297 16.63 -9.25 24.10
N SER A 298 17.44 -9.53 23.08
CA SER A 298 18.30 -10.70 22.95
C SER A 298 19.52 -10.35 22.10
N LYS A 299 20.58 -11.17 22.19
CA LYS A 299 21.76 -10.99 21.33
C LYS A 299 21.47 -11.41 19.89
N GLU A 300 20.57 -12.38 19.74
CA GLU A 300 20.00 -12.85 18.48
C GLU A 300 19.34 -11.70 17.71
N ALA A 301 18.45 -10.94 18.35
CA ALA A 301 17.77 -9.80 17.74
C ALA A 301 18.75 -8.68 17.35
N GLU A 302 19.71 -8.32 18.22
CA GLU A 302 20.76 -7.34 17.91
C GLU A 302 21.62 -7.77 16.70
N ASN A 303 22.00 -9.05 16.66
CA ASN A 303 22.86 -9.60 15.61
C ASN A 303 22.17 -9.58 14.24
N ILE A 304 20.90 -10.01 14.16
CA ILE A 304 20.14 -9.97 12.90
C ILE A 304 19.88 -8.53 12.47
N TYR A 305 19.57 -7.63 13.41
CA TYR A 305 19.41 -6.21 13.10
C TYR A 305 20.67 -5.60 12.49
N LYS A 306 21.83 -5.83 13.10
CA LYS A 306 23.11 -5.32 12.60
C LYS A 306 23.52 -5.94 11.26
N LEU A 307 23.16 -7.20 11.01
CA LEU A 307 23.37 -7.84 9.71
C LEU A 307 22.50 -7.20 8.61
N VAL A 308 21.20 -7.00 8.86
CA VAL A 308 20.31 -6.34 7.89
C VAL A 308 20.69 -4.87 7.66
N GLN A 309 21.06 -4.13 8.72
CA GLN A 309 21.59 -2.77 8.59
C GLN A 309 22.87 -2.75 7.73
N HIS A 310 23.78 -3.72 7.92
CA HIS A 310 24.98 -3.84 7.10
C HIS A 310 24.67 -4.18 5.62
N MET A 311 23.69 -5.06 5.36
CA MET A 311 23.19 -5.31 3.99
C MET A 311 22.70 -4.01 3.36
N GLN A 312 21.78 -3.30 4.03
CA GLN A 312 21.15 -2.09 3.52
C GLN A 312 22.17 -0.99 3.24
N GLU A 313 23.00 -0.64 4.23
CA GLU A 313 24.01 0.40 4.07
C GLU A 313 25.03 0.09 2.99
N THR A 314 25.39 -1.17 2.78
CA THR A 314 26.37 -1.56 1.76
C THR A 314 25.78 -1.51 0.36
N CYS A 315 24.50 -1.84 0.19
CA CYS A 315 23.78 -1.67 -1.08
C CYS A 315 23.51 -0.20 -1.40
N ILE A 316 23.05 0.61 -0.44
CA ILE A 316 22.80 2.05 -0.62
C ILE A 316 24.08 2.78 -1.06
N LYS A 317 25.23 2.48 -0.43
CA LYS A 317 26.55 3.06 -0.78
C LYS A 317 27.08 2.66 -2.17
N ARG A 318 26.28 1.96 -2.99
CA ARG A 318 26.57 1.54 -4.37
C ARG A 318 25.49 1.96 -5.37
N LEU A 319 24.55 2.83 -4.98
CA LEU A 319 23.56 3.39 -5.88
C LEU A 319 24.15 4.58 -6.66
N GLU A 320 24.31 4.41 -7.96
CA GLU A 320 24.70 5.47 -8.90
C GLU A 320 24.17 5.12 -10.32
N PRO A 321 24.04 6.10 -11.23
CA PRO A 321 23.64 5.85 -12.61
C PRO A 321 24.56 4.82 -13.28
N GLY A 322 23.96 3.86 -13.99
CA GLY A 322 24.66 2.76 -14.65
C GLY A 322 24.89 1.51 -13.78
N VAL A 323 24.59 1.54 -12.48
CA VAL A 323 24.61 0.30 -11.66
C VAL A 323 23.37 -0.56 -11.94
N ARG A 324 23.56 -1.86 -12.14
CA ARG A 324 22.47 -2.83 -12.29
C ARG A 324 21.89 -3.15 -10.92
N TYR A 325 20.60 -2.90 -10.71
CA TYR A 325 19.98 -3.13 -9.39
C TYR A 325 20.06 -4.60 -8.94
N LEU A 326 20.02 -5.52 -9.91
CA LEU A 326 20.23 -6.95 -9.72
C LEU A 326 21.59 -7.28 -9.07
N ASP A 327 22.67 -6.54 -9.36
CA ASP A 327 23.98 -6.76 -8.72
C ASP A 327 23.97 -6.40 -7.24
N LEU A 328 23.16 -5.42 -6.84
CA LEU A 328 22.97 -5.06 -5.44
C LEU A 328 22.17 -6.14 -4.70
N HIS A 329 21.14 -6.72 -5.34
CA HIS A 329 20.39 -7.86 -4.79
C HIS A 329 21.28 -9.10 -4.59
N ILE A 330 22.20 -9.39 -5.54
CA ILE A 330 23.25 -10.40 -5.32
C ILE A 330 24.10 -10.02 -4.10
N MET A 331 24.58 -8.78 -4.03
CA MET A 331 25.45 -8.30 -2.94
C MET A 331 24.78 -8.46 -1.57
N ALA A 332 23.50 -8.12 -1.44
CA ALA A 332 22.71 -8.35 -0.23
C ALA A 332 22.66 -9.84 0.15
N HIS A 333 22.38 -10.74 -0.80
CA HIS A 333 22.44 -12.19 -0.55
C HIS A 333 23.84 -12.69 -0.15
N GLN A 334 24.90 -12.14 -0.74
CA GLN A 334 26.28 -12.49 -0.39
C GLN A 334 26.63 -12.06 1.04
N ILE A 335 26.22 -10.86 1.46
CA ILE A 335 26.39 -10.36 2.84
C ILE A 335 25.55 -11.18 3.82
N ALA A 336 24.30 -11.51 3.48
CA ALA A 336 23.42 -12.34 4.29
C ALA A 336 24.04 -13.73 4.56
N ILE A 337 24.65 -14.36 3.55
CA ILE A 337 25.29 -15.67 3.72
C ILE A 337 26.50 -15.59 4.66
N ASP A 338 27.38 -14.59 4.49
CA ASP A 338 28.54 -14.40 5.39
C ASP A 338 28.09 -14.21 6.84
N GLY A 339 27.10 -13.36 7.07
CA GLY A 339 26.57 -13.11 8.40
C GLY A 339 25.86 -14.33 9.00
N LEU A 340 25.00 -15.02 8.24
CA LEU A 340 24.31 -16.22 8.73
C LEU A 340 25.26 -17.39 8.98
N LEU A 341 26.38 -17.48 8.25
CA LEU A 341 27.51 -18.39 8.56
C LEU A 341 28.23 -17.98 9.85
N GLN A 342 28.57 -16.69 10.01
CA GLN A 342 29.23 -16.17 11.21
C GLN A 342 28.37 -16.36 12.48
N LEU A 343 27.05 -16.25 12.35
CA LEU A 343 26.08 -16.50 13.42
C LEU A 343 25.80 -18.00 13.64
N GLY A 344 26.34 -18.89 12.80
CA GLY A 344 26.19 -20.34 12.88
C GLY A 344 24.80 -20.87 12.54
N ILE A 345 23.92 -20.03 11.97
CA ILE A 345 22.58 -20.39 11.48
C ILE A 345 22.72 -21.20 10.18
N LEU A 346 23.64 -20.76 9.31
CA LEU A 346 24.15 -21.55 8.20
C LEU A 346 25.46 -22.24 8.60
N HIS A 347 25.73 -23.41 8.03
CA HIS A 347 26.91 -24.24 8.31
C HIS A 347 27.19 -25.22 7.16
N ASN A 348 28.27 -26.02 7.28
CA ASN A 348 28.57 -27.15 6.38
C ASN A 348 28.61 -26.82 4.87
N GLY A 349 29.02 -25.61 4.50
CA GLY A 349 29.19 -25.21 3.10
C GLY A 349 29.97 -23.90 2.98
N THR A 350 30.61 -23.70 1.83
CA THR A 350 31.13 -22.39 1.42
C THR A 350 29.99 -21.43 1.07
N LYS A 351 30.32 -20.14 1.02
CA LYS A 351 29.40 -19.07 0.60
C LYS A 351 28.81 -19.34 -0.78
N GLU A 352 29.65 -19.78 -1.71
CA GLU A 352 29.31 -20.06 -3.11
C GLU A 352 28.43 -21.29 -3.26
N GLU A 353 28.65 -22.35 -2.46
CA GLU A 353 27.78 -23.53 -2.43
C GLU A 353 26.39 -23.20 -1.89
N ILE A 354 26.33 -22.45 -0.78
CA ILE A 354 25.07 -22.00 -0.16
C ILE A 354 24.28 -21.07 -1.09
N TYR A 355 24.97 -20.17 -1.79
CA TYR A 355 24.36 -19.27 -2.78
C TYR A 355 23.82 -20.05 -3.99
N LYS A 356 24.63 -20.94 -4.60
CA LYS A 356 24.20 -21.79 -5.74
C LYS A 356 23.08 -22.76 -5.37
N ALA A 357 23.03 -23.20 -4.12
CA ALA A 357 21.93 -24.00 -3.58
C ALA A 357 20.65 -23.17 -3.31
N GLY A 358 20.67 -21.84 -3.45
CA GLY A 358 19.55 -20.96 -3.18
C GLY A 358 19.13 -20.89 -1.70
N THR A 359 19.89 -21.49 -0.78
CA THR A 359 19.48 -21.68 0.63
C THR A 359 19.30 -20.36 1.40
N SER A 360 19.98 -19.29 0.98
CA SER A 360 19.77 -17.95 1.57
C SER A 360 18.35 -17.42 1.35
N ARG A 361 17.61 -17.91 0.35
CA ARG A 361 16.19 -17.57 0.12
C ARG A 361 15.24 -18.12 1.20
N ALA A 362 15.73 -19.00 2.08
CA ALA A 362 15.00 -19.39 3.30
C ALA A 362 14.91 -18.24 4.33
N PHE A 363 15.84 -17.27 4.22
CA PHE A 363 16.00 -16.17 5.16
C PHE A 363 15.78 -14.80 4.51
N PHE A 364 16.08 -14.64 3.22
CA PHE A 364 15.80 -13.42 2.44
C PHE A 364 15.04 -13.83 1.15
N PRO A 365 13.70 -13.93 1.18
CA PRO A 365 12.90 -14.54 0.10
C PRO A 365 12.46 -13.59 -1.02
N HIS A 366 12.40 -12.28 -0.74
CA HIS A 366 11.84 -11.24 -1.60
C HIS A 366 12.92 -10.45 -2.36
N GLY A 367 12.57 -9.29 -2.89
CA GLY A 367 13.48 -8.41 -3.60
C GLY A 367 14.49 -7.70 -2.70
N LEU A 368 15.37 -6.90 -3.31
CA LEU A 368 16.06 -5.83 -2.58
C LEU A 368 15.28 -4.49 -2.67
N GLY A 369 14.24 -4.41 -3.50
CA GLY A 369 13.43 -3.22 -3.70
C GLY A 369 12.83 -3.11 -5.10
N HIS A 370 12.05 -2.06 -5.28
CA HIS A 370 11.24 -1.74 -6.46
C HIS A 370 11.33 -0.25 -6.77
N HIS A 371 10.75 0.19 -7.90
CA HIS A 371 10.48 1.61 -8.10
C HIS A 371 9.36 2.07 -7.18
N ILE A 372 9.40 3.34 -6.79
CA ILE A 372 8.32 4.05 -6.10
C ILE A 372 7.97 5.34 -6.84
N GLY A 373 6.71 5.78 -6.73
CA GLY A 373 6.21 7.00 -7.37
C GLY A 373 4.70 7.13 -7.17
N LEU A 374 3.93 7.12 -8.26
CA LEU A 374 2.46 7.14 -8.18
C LEU A 374 1.81 5.82 -7.72
N GLU A 375 2.60 4.78 -7.51
CA GLU A 375 2.25 3.61 -6.69
C GLU A 375 3.43 3.32 -5.76
N VAL A 376 3.21 2.51 -4.73
CA VAL A 376 4.28 1.93 -3.90
C VAL A 376 5.18 1.02 -4.75
N HIS A 377 4.59 0.06 -5.46
CA HIS A 377 5.23 -0.74 -6.51
C HIS A 377 5.04 -0.03 -7.87
N ASP A 378 5.83 1.00 -8.14
CA ASP A 378 5.67 1.84 -9.34
C ASP A 378 6.16 1.16 -10.64
N VAL A 379 5.74 1.73 -11.77
CA VAL A 379 6.04 1.21 -13.10
C VAL A 379 7.46 1.51 -13.57
N GLY A 380 8.00 0.60 -14.37
CA GLY A 380 9.26 0.79 -15.11
C GLY A 380 9.21 0.12 -16.48
N GLN A 381 10.33 0.17 -17.20
CA GLN A 381 10.49 -0.54 -18.49
C GLN A 381 10.55 -2.07 -18.30
N ALA A 382 11.20 -2.51 -17.23
CA ALA A 382 11.25 -3.89 -16.76
C ALA A 382 11.39 -3.91 -15.22
N GLN A 383 11.16 -5.06 -14.59
CA GLN A 383 11.42 -5.23 -13.15
C GLN A 383 12.93 -5.09 -12.89
N LEU A 384 13.31 -4.35 -11.84
CA LEU A 384 14.70 -4.06 -11.46
C LEU A 384 15.61 -5.31 -11.33
N MET A 385 15.02 -6.46 -10.99
CA MET A 385 15.71 -7.74 -10.80
C MET A 385 15.45 -8.76 -11.93
N SER A 386 14.95 -8.32 -13.09
CA SER A 386 14.67 -9.21 -14.22
C SER A 386 15.96 -9.76 -14.84
N VAL A 387 15.97 -11.06 -15.16
CA VAL A 387 17.17 -11.79 -15.60
C VAL A 387 17.10 -12.28 -17.06
N ARG A 388 16.05 -11.90 -17.83
CA ARG A 388 16.04 -12.00 -19.31
C ARG A 388 14.83 -11.36 -20.01
N ARG A 389 15.08 -10.79 -21.20
CA ARG A 389 14.12 -10.56 -22.30
C ARG A 389 12.85 -9.72 -22.05
N GLY A 390 12.64 -9.12 -20.88
CA GLY A 390 11.44 -8.30 -20.58
C GLY A 390 10.12 -9.08 -20.52
N LYS A 391 10.14 -10.40 -20.78
CA LYS A 391 9.09 -11.32 -20.35
C LYS A 391 9.35 -11.66 -18.88
N PRO A 392 8.43 -11.35 -17.96
CA PRO A 392 8.60 -11.76 -16.58
C PRO A 392 8.59 -13.29 -16.45
N VAL A 393 9.30 -13.81 -15.46
CA VAL A 393 9.56 -15.25 -15.26
C VAL A 393 8.27 -16.08 -15.16
N TYR A 394 7.16 -15.48 -14.73
CA TYR A 394 5.85 -16.12 -14.60
C TYR A 394 5.18 -16.60 -15.92
N GLN A 395 5.77 -16.37 -17.10
CA GLN A 395 5.16 -16.80 -18.38
C GLN A 395 5.48 -18.25 -18.83
N GLN A 396 6.23 -19.07 -18.08
CA GLN A 396 6.78 -20.34 -18.63
C GLN A 396 6.60 -21.65 -17.83
N ALA A 397 6.01 -21.66 -16.62
CA ALA A 397 5.88 -22.89 -15.81
C ALA A 397 4.51 -23.04 -15.11
N PRO A 398 3.54 -23.81 -15.68
CA PRO A 398 2.19 -23.92 -15.14
C PRO A 398 1.89 -25.27 -14.43
N SER A 399 2.65 -25.65 -13.40
CA SER A 399 2.25 -26.75 -12.49
C SER A 399 2.93 -26.73 -11.12
N LEU A 400 2.25 -27.29 -10.12
CA LEU A 400 2.75 -27.68 -8.78
C LEU A 400 3.21 -26.56 -7.81
N TYR A 401 2.38 -25.54 -7.57
CA TYR A 401 2.00 -25.08 -6.21
C TYR A 401 0.65 -24.33 -6.29
N PRO A 402 -0.12 -24.21 -5.18
CA PRO A 402 -1.22 -23.23 -5.10
C PRO A 402 -0.70 -21.83 -5.45
N GLN A 403 -1.47 -21.07 -6.21
CA GLN A 403 -0.92 -20.01 -7.05
C GLN A 403 -0.30 -18.86 -6.24
N ASN A 404 1.02 -18.70 -6.42
CA ASN A 404 1.81 -17.49 -6.15
C ASN A 404 2.02 -17.07 -4.68
N PHE A 405 2.96 -17.74 -3.99
CA PHE A 405 3.81 -17.07 -2.96
C PHE A 405 5.09 -16.44 -3.57
N HIS A 406 4.90 -15.85 -4.76
CA HIS A 406 5.69 -14.80 -5.41
C HIS A 406 6.99 -15.04 -6.24
N VAL A 407 7.65 -16.18 -6.48
CA VAL A 407 7.63 -17.59 -6.01
C VAL A 407 9.12 -18.05 -6.04
N PRO A 408 9.62 -18.86 -5.09
CA PRO A 408 11.06 -19.14 -5.00
C PRO A 408 11.54 -20.52 -5.51
N VAL A 409 12.78 -20.53 -6.04
CA VAL A 409 13.71 -21.68 -6.27
C VAL A 409 13.50 -22.50 -7.57
N TYR A 410 14.54 -23.30 -7.91
CA TYR A 410 14.66 -24.42 -8.87
C TYR A 410 14.41 -24.21 -10.39
N ASP A 411 15.36 -23.54 -11.05
CA ASP A 411 15.86 -23.98 -12.36
C ASP A 411 17.39 -23.81 -12.45
N SER A 412 18.06 -24.82 -13.00
CA SER A 412 19.45 -24.80 -13.45
C SER A 412 19.82 -23.61 -14.35
N GLU A 413 18.93 -23.13 -15.24
CA GLU A 413 19.23 -21.94 -16.06
C GLU A 413 19.19 -20.65 -15.24
N THR A 414 18.40 -20.61 -14.15
CA THR A 414 18.32 -19.46 -13.23
C THR A 414 19.44 -19.44 -12.17
N CYS A 415 20.15 -20.55 -11.98
CA CYS A 415 21.31 -20.64 -11.08
C CYS A 415 22.65 -20.23 -11.73
N LEU A 416 22.61 -19.61 -12.92
CA LEU A 416 23.75 -18.86 -13.44
C LEU A 416 24.00 -17.61 -12.57
N ALA A 417 25.25 -17.17 -12.47
CA ALA A 417 25.53 -15.82 -11.98
C ALA A 417 24.83 -14.81 -12.93
N PRO A 418 24.08 -13.79 -12.43
CA PRO A 418 23.34 -12.82 -13.26
C PRO A 418 24.20 -11.91 -14.17
N SER A 419 24.77 -12.55 -15.19
CA SER A 419 25.62 -12.00 -16.23
C SER A 419 24.82 -11.66 -17.49
N ASP A 420 23.51 -11.44 -17.38
CA ASP A 420 22.72 -10.85 -18.46
C ASP A 420 22.90 -9.32 -18.47
N PRO A 421 23.57 -8.73 -19.48
CA PRO A 421 23.68 -7.29 -19.63
C PRO A 421 22.34 -6.60 -19.94
N GLN A 422 21.25 -7.35 -20.18
CA GLN A 422 19.90 -6.80 -20.44
C GLN A 422 19.06 -6.54 -19.18
N SER A 423 19.63 -6.67 -17.97
CA SER A 423 18.99 -6.29 -16.72
C SER A 423 18.93 -4.76 -16.55
N SER A 424 17.90 -4.23 -15.90
CA SER A 424 17.73 -2.77 -15.72
C SER A 424 18.91 -2.15 -14.98
N HIS A 425 19.47 -1.11 -15.57
CA HIS A 425 20.45 -0.24 -14.94
C HIS A 425 19.73 0.94 -14.29
N LEU A 426 20.32 1.53 -13.24
CA LEU A 426 19.79 2.74 -12.61
C LEU A 426 20.08 3.97 -13.49
N GLU A 427 19.13 4.90 -13.52
CA GLU A 427 19.21 6.17 -14.25
C GLU A 427 18.90 7.34 -13.29
N GLU A 428 19.43 8.53 -13.56
CA GLU A 428 19.11 9.73 -12.77
C GLU A 428 17.60 10.01 -12.80
N GLY A 429 17.03 10.43 -11.67
CA GLY A 429 15.59 10.65 -11.51
C GLY A 429 14.78 9.39 -11.22
N MET A 430 15.36 8.18 -11.26
CA MET A 430 14.71 7.01 -10.65
C MET A 430 14.61 7.19 -9.13
N VAL A 431 13.47 6.80 -8.55
CA VAL A 431 13.33 6.58 -7.10
C VAL A 431 13.04 5.10 -6.86
N VAL A 432 13.76 4.50 -5.91
CA VAL A 432 13.70 3.05 -5.58
C VAL A 432 13.79 2.81 -4.07
N THR A 433 13.11 1.79 -3.56
CA THR A 433 13.31 1.29 -2.19
C THR A 433 14.61 0.49 -2.09
N VAL A 434 15.26 0.49 -0.92
CA VAL A 434 16.29 -0.50 -0.56
C VAL A 434 15.95 -1.18 0.76
N GLU A 435 15.37 -2.38 0.65
CA GLU A 435 14.57 -3.08 1.67
C GLU A 435 15.09 -4.46 2.13
N PRO A 436 16.41 -4.72 2.27
CA PRO A 436 16.88 -6.04 2.66
C PRO A 436 16.27 -6.49 3.99
N GLY A 437 16.02 -7.80 4.10
CA GLY A 437 15.50 -8.39 5.32
C GLY A 437 15.98 -9.83 5.57
N ILE A 438 15.93 -10.22 6.84
CA ILE A 438 16.21 -11.58 7.30
C ILE A 438 15.05 -12.06 8.17
N TYR A 439 14.43 -13.16 7.77
CA TYR A 439 13.19 -13.69 8.31
C TYR A 439 13.33 -15.14 8.76
N PHE A 440 12.54 -15.51 9.76
CA PHE A 440 12.45 -16.83 10.35
C PHE A 440 11.03 -17.38 10.16
N SER A 441 10.56 -17.37 8.91
CA SER A 441 9.26 -17.90 8.51
C SER A 441 9.14 -19.38 8.91
N VAL A 442 8.36 -19.67 9.96
CA VAL A 442 8.04 -21.02 10.44
C VAL A 442 7.58 -21.91 9.29
N TYR A 443 6.59 -21.45 8.50
CA TYR A 443 5.99 -22.22 7.42
C TYR A 443 7.01 -22.60 6.33
N ALA A 444 7.70 -21.62 5.74
CA ALA A 444 8.68 -21.90 4.69
C ALA A 444 9.82 -22.84 5.16
N LEU A 445 10.32 -22.64 6.39
CA LEU A 445 11.34 -23.50 6.99
C LEU A 445 10.82 -24.93 7.20
N GLN A 446 9.59 -25.09 7.71
CA GLN A 446 8.94 -26.40 7.91
C GLN A 446 8.70 -27.15 6.60
N HIS A 447 8.11 -26.50 5.60
CA HIS A 447 7.52 -27.18 4.45
C HIS A 447 8.46 -27.28 3.24
N PHE A 448 9.43 -26.37 3.07
CA PHE A 448 10.28 -26.33 1.88
C PHE A 448 11.77 -26.58 2.21
N TYR A 449 12.32 -25.89 3.21
CA TYR A 449 13.78 -25.88 3.41
C TYR A 449 14.32 -27.02 4.31
N LEU A 450 13.68 -27.31 5.45
CA LEU A 450 14.14 -28.38 6.36
C LEU A 450 13.82 -29.82 5.88
N PRO A 451 12.79 -30.08 5.05
CA PRO A 451 12.62 -31.38 4.39
C PRO A 451 13.61 -31.62 3.26
N SER A 452 14.01 -30.57 2.54
CA SER A 452 14.86 -30.67 1.35
C SER A 452 16.29 -31.13 1.68
N PRO A 453 16.79 -32.24 1.09
CA PRO A 453 18.17 -32.70 1.27
C PRO A 453 19.21 -31.76 0.60
N VAL A 454 18.76 -30.79 -0.20
CA VAL A 454 19.62 -29.71 -0.71
C VAL A 454 19.87 -28.70 0.40
N HIS A 455 18.82 -28.10 0.96
CA HIS A 455 18.96 -26.97 1.90
C HIS A 455 19.25 -27.41 3.34
N ARG A 456 18.64 -28.50 3.83
CA ARG A 456 18.76 -28.99 5.22
C ARG A 456 20.21 -29.20 5.66
N ARG A 457 21.11 -29.62 4.76
CA ARG A 457 22.53 -29.85 5.08
C ARG A 457 23.23 -28.57 5.56
N PHE A 458 22.77 -27.41 5.06
CA PHE A 458 23.35 -26.10 5.30
C PHE A 458 22.67 -25.32 6.42
N ILE A 459 21.56 -25.80 6.99
CA ILE A 459 20.78 -25.09 8.02
C ILE A 459 21.00 -25.76 9.39
N ASN A 460 21.49 -25.01 10.36
CA ASN A 460 21.79 -25.51 11.70
C ASN A 460 20.56 -25.34 12.61
N THR A 461 19.70 -26.35 12.63
CA THR A 461 18.43 -26.29 13.39
C THR A 461 18.63 -25.93 14.87
N LYS A 462 19.69 -26.42 15.52
CA LYS A 462 20.00 -26.12 16.93
C LYS A 462 20.35 -24.65 17.21
N VAL A 463 20.88 -23.94 16.21
CA VAL A 463 21.16 -22.50 16.32
C VAL A 463 19.94 -21.70 15.88
N LEU A 464 19.31 -22.10 14.77
CA LEU A 464 18.05 -21.53 14.28
C LEU A 464 16.96 -21.46 15.35
N GLU A 465 16.83 -22.48 16.21
CA GLU A 465 15.88 -22.56 17.33
C GLU A 465 15.93 -21.31 18.25
N ARG A 466 17.09 -20.67 18.40
CA ARG A 466 17.29 -19.44 19.20
C ARG A 466 16.83 -18.17 18.49
N TYR A 467 16.88 -18.15 17.16
CA TYR A 467 16.54 -16.97 16.34
C TYR A 467 15.06 -16.94 15.95
N MET A 468 14.32 -18.06 16.02
CA MET A 468 12.88 -18.10 15.73
C MET A 468 12.05 -16.99 16.44
N PRO A 469 12.29 -16.64 17.73
CA PRO A 469 11.53 -15.57 18.41
C PRO A 469 11.80 -14.14 17.89
N VAL A 470 12.84 -13.94 17.06
CA VAL A 470 13.07 -12.67 16.35
C VAL A 470 11.99 -12.47 15.28
N GLY A 471 11.57 -13.57 14.63
CA GLY A 471 10.55 -13.60 13.58
C GLY A 471 11.00 -12.99 12.26
N GLY A 472 11.39 -11.72 12.26
CA GLY A 472 11.94 -11.04 11.09
C GLY A 472 12.53 -9.67 11.39
N VAL A 473 13.41 -9.22 10.51
CA VAL A 473 13.92 -7.85 10.45
C VAL A 473 13.98 -7.44 8.99
N ARG A 474 13.33 -6.32 8.64
CA ARG A 474 13.53 -5.54 7.41
C ARG A 474 13.90 -4.10 7.78
N ILE A 475 14.74 -3.45 6.97
CA ILE A 475 15.09 -2.03 7.11
C ILE A 475 15.13 -1.43 5.71
N GLU A 476 14.35 -0.37 5.50
CA GLU A 476 14.01 0.12 4.17
C GLU A 476 14.01 1.65 4.10
N ASP A 477 14.56 2.18 3.02
CA ASP A 477 14.63 3.61 2.74
C ASP A 477 14.29 3.83 1.26
N ASP A 478 13.53 4.90 0.98
CA ASP A 478 13.33 5.45 -0.37
C ASP A 478 14.55 6.25 -0.81
N ILE A 479 15.14 5.86 -1.95
CA ILE A 479 16.36 6.45 -2.49
C ILE A 479 16.13 7.02 -3.89
N LEU A 480 16.41 8.31 -4.07
CA LEU A 480 16.49 8.99 -5.36
C LEU A 480 17.89 8.79 -5.96
N ILE A 481 17.97 8.39 -7.23
CA ILE A 481 19.21 8.32 -8.00
C ILE A 481 19.52 9.70 -8.60
N THR A 482 20.75 10.17 -8.43
CA THR A 482 21.24 11.48 -8.91
C THR A 482 22.41 11.29 -9.88
N SER A 483 22.73 12.29 -10.70
CA SER A 483 23.83 12.29 -11.68
C SER A 483 25.21 11.86 -11.15
N SER A 484 25.43 11.88 -9.84
CA SER A 484 26.70 11.47 -9.20
C SER A 484 26.53 10.51 -8.01
N GLY A 485 25.40 9.81 -7.92
CA GLY A 485 25.13 8.86 -6.84
C GLY A 485 23.67 8.82 -6.45
N TYR A 486 23.37 9.17 -5.19
CA TYR A 486 22.04 9.03 -4.61
C TYR A 486 21.71 10.08 -3.52
N GLU A 487 20.43 10.37 -3.34
CA GLU A 487 19.86 11.06 -2.17
C GLU A 487 18.91 10.10 -1.45
N ASN A 488 19.08 9.96 -0.13
CA ASN A 488 18.16 9.19 0.71
C ASN A 488 17.02 10.11 1.18
N LEU A 489 15.79 9.84 0.73
CA LEU A 489 14.60 10.64 1.06
C LEU A 489 14.04 10.28 2.44
N THR A 490 14.28 9.05 2.90
CA THR A 490 13.79 8.54 4.18
C THR A 490 14.60 9.08 5.35
N THR A 491 13.94 9.88 6.20
CA THR A 491 14.56 10.42 7.42
C THR A 491 14.17 9.65 8.69
N ALA A 492 13.38 8.58 8.56
CA ALA A 492 12.94 7.73 9.65
C ALA A 492 14.15 7.14 10.41
N PRO A 493 14.22 7.27 11.74
CA PRO A 493 15.40 6.91 12.53
C PRO A 493 15.63 5.39 12.52
N LYS A 494 16.90 4.99 12.54
CA LYS A 494 17.37 3.60 12.66
C LYS A 494 18.63 3.53 13.53
N GLY A 495 19.11 2.33 13.86
CA GLY A 495 20.27 2.14 14.73
C GLY A 495 20.11 2.80 16.10
N ASP A 496 21.16 3.46 16.58
CA ASP A 496 21.19 4.03 17.94
C ASP A 496 20.22 5.21 18.13
N SER A 497 19.91 5.97 17.07
CA SER A 497 18.93 7.07 17.09
C SER A 497 17.52 6.57 17.38
N MET A 498 17.12 5.47 16.75
CA MET A 498 15.88 4.75 17.01
C MET A 498 15.81 4.24 18.46
N LEU A 499 16.89 3.64 18.96
CA LEU A 499 16.99 3.19 20.36
C LEU A 499 16.95 4.36 21.35
N GLU A 500 17.43 5.54 20.98
CA GLU A 500 17.35 6.75 21.81
C GLU A 500 15.91 7.25 21.94
N ILE A 501 15.18 7.33 20.83
CA ILE A 501 13.77 7.78 20.84
C ILE A 501 12.90 6.85 21.70
N ILE A 502 13.11 5.53 21.63
CA ILE A 502 12.40 4.55 22.50
C ILE A 502 12.76 4.78 23.99
N ARG A 503 14.03 5.08 24.30
CA ARG A 503 14.48 5.39 25.68
C ARG A 503 13.84 6.67 26.21
N GLN A 504 13.85 7.75 25.43
CA GLN A 504 13.25 9.04 25.80
C GLN A 504 11.72 8.95 25.93
N GLY A 505 11.05 8.23 25.02
CA GLY A 505 9.61 8.00 25.01
C GLY A 505 9.09 7.26 26.25
N LYS A 506 9.92 6.39 26.85
CA LYS A 506 9.64 5.70 28.12
C LYS A 506 9.73 6.62 29.35
N SER A 507 10.55 7.67 29.32
CA SER A 507 10.71 8.60 30.46
C SER A 507 9.68 9.73 30.51
N SER A 508 8.95 9.97 29.41
CA SER A 508 8.01 11.09 29.31
C SER A 508 6.60 10.72 29.80
N PRO A 509 6.01 11.46 30.76
CA PRO A 509 4.59 11.36 31.09
C PRO A 509 3.69 11.64 29.88
N ILE A 510 2.41 11.25 29.96
CA ILE A 510 1.45 11.47 28.88
C ILE A 510 0.93 12.91 28.92
N GLU A 511 1.54 13.80 28.13
CA GLU A 511 0.88 15.00 27.64
C GLU A 511 0.26 14.70 26.27
N LEU A 512 -1.07 14.50 26.24
CA LEU A 512 -1.86 14.55 25.01
C LEU A 512 -1.99 16.01 24.57
N SER A 513 -0.91 16.55 24.01
CA SER A 513 -0.81 17.92 23.51
C SER A 513 -1.55 18.07 22.18
N GLY A 514 -2.88 18.19 22.26
CA GLY A 514 -3.65 18.85 21.20
C GLY A 514 -3.10 20.27 20.94
N PRO A 515 -3.26 20.83 19.73
CA PRO A 515 -2.60 22.06 19.33
C PRO A 515 -2.88 23.22 20.30
N SER A 516 -1.83 23.69 20.98
CA SER A 516 -1.93 24.69 22.04
C SER A 516 -2.19 26.09 21.47
N LEU A 517 -3.47 26.39 21.23
CA LEU A 517 -3.94 27.75 20.96
C LEU A 517 -3.84 28.59 22.25
N ALA A 518 -2.66 29.17 22.46
CA ALA A 518 -2.40 30.09 23.56
C ALA A 518 -3.44 31.24 23.54
N PRO A 519 -4.21 31.45 24.62
CA PRO A 519 -5.33 32.39 24.60
C PRO A 519 -4.84 33.84 24.59
N GLN A 520 -4.88 34.47 23.41
CA GLN A 520 -4.73 35.92 23.30
C GLN A 520 -5.77 36.62 24.18
N ARG A 521 -5.32 37.50 25.08
CA ARG A 521 -6.18 38.36 25.90
C ARG A 521 -7.06 39.24 25.00
N ARG A 522 -8.31 38.84 24.76
CA ARG A 522 -9.35 39.79 24.33
C ARG A 522 -9.84 40.59 25.53
N LEU A 523 -9.95 41.90 25.35
CA LEU A 523 -10.51 42.81 26.35
C LEU A 523 -12.02 42.59 26.48
N SER A 524 -12.55 42.96 27.65
CA SER A 524 -13.96 42.77 28.03
C SER A 524 -14.93 43.59 27.18
N GLY A 525 -16.02 42.98 26.71
CA GLY A 525 -17.13 43.71 26.11
C GLY A 525 -18.30 42.83 25.67
N HIS A 526 -19.45 43.04 26.31
CA HIS A 526 -20.79 42.54 25.94
C HIS A 526 -21.14 41.06 26.17
N ILE A 527 -22.44 40.84 26.35
CA ILE A 527 -23.10 39.59 26.78
C ILE A 527 -24.12 39.22 25.71
N GLU A 528 -24.08 37.99 25.22
CA GLU A 528 -25.14 37.41 24.36
C GLU A 528 -25.69 36.10 24.94
N PRO A 529 -26.91 35.68 24.57
CA PRO A 529 -27.67 34.70 25.34
C PRO A 529 -27.35 33.24 25.01
N SER A 530 -27.56 32.35 25.98
CA SER A 530 -27.36 30.91 25.84
C SER A 530 -28.25 30.28 24.76
N LEU A 531 -27.65 29.69 23.72
CA LEU A 531 -28.33 28.80 22.78
C LEU A 531 -28.89 27.58 23.52
N ARG A 532 -30.18 27.28 23.29
CA ARG A 532 -30.92 26.22 24.00
C ARG A 532 -30.71 24.86 23.31
N ARG A 533 -30.49 23.80 24.09
CA ARG A 533 -30.54 22.41 23.59
C ARG A 533 -31.99 22.01 23.29
N ALA A 534 -32.18 21.15 22.29
CA ALA A 534 -33.48 20.54 22.00
C ALA A 534 -33.96 19.64 23.18
N PRO A 535 -35.26 19.62 23.51
CA PRO A 535 -35.80 18.80 24.60
C PRO A 535 -36.18 17.38 24.14
N GLY A 536 -35.68 16.35 24.82
CA GLY A 536 -36.13 14.97 24.56
C GLY A 536 -35.44 13.91 25.44
N VAL A 537 -36.25 12.97 25.96
CA VAL A 537 -35.88 11.77 26.73
C VAL A 537 -35.42 12.01 28.19
N SER A 538 -35.89 11.15 29.10
CA SER A 538 -35.82 11.31 30.57
C SER A 538 -34.78 10.40 31.23
N LYS A 539 -34.26 10.79 32.41
CA LYS A 539 -33.37 9.97 33.25
C LYS A 539 -34.13 9.31 34.40
N LYS A 540 -34.35 7.99 34.31
CA LYS A 540 -34.73 6.99 35.36
C LYS A 540 -35.03 5.65 34.65
N THR A 541 -34.70 4.45 35.11
CA THR A 541 -34.18 4.00 36.43
C THR A 541 -32.99 2.98 36.28
N PRO A 542 -32.82 1.84 37.00
CA PRO A 542 -31.52 1.52 37.62
C PRO A 542 -30.66 0.47 36.90
N SER A 543 -29.44 0.29 37.43
CA SER A 543 -28.44 -0.71 37.05
C SER A 543 -28.87 -2.17 37.28
N GLN A 544 -28.67 -3.02 36.26
CA GLN A 544 -28.54 -4.48 36.40
C GLN A 544 -27.40 -5.01 35.51
N HIS A 545 -26.99 -6.25 35.80
CA HIS A 545 -25.72 -6.88 35.38
C HIS A 545 -25.41 -6.87 33.87
N LEU A 546 -24.16 -6.53 33.54
CA LEU A 546 -23.54 -6.89 32.26
C LEU A 546 -23.25 -8.39 32.23
N GLN A 547 -23.92 -9.13 31.36
CA GLN A 547 -23.51 -10.47 30.94
C GLN A 547 -22.52 -10.38 29.77
N GLN A 548 -21.75 -11.45 29.55
CA GLN A 548 -20.73 -11.51 28.51
C GLN A 548 -21.33 -11.45 27.09
N PRO A 549 -20.62 -10.86 26.10
CA PRO A 549 -21.08 -10.86 24.71
C PRO A 549 -21.07 -12.28 24.14
N LEU A 550 -22.21 -12.73 23.62
CA LEU A 550 -22.32 -13.97 22.86
C LEU A 550 -21.60 -13.86 21.52
N ALA A 551 -20.88 -14.91 21.13
CA ALA A 551 -20.24 -14.99 19.82
C ALA A 551 -21.30 -14.98 18.70
N ARG A 552 -21.05 -14.23 17.62
CA ARG A 552 -21.93 -14.20 16.44
C ARG A 552 -21.58 -15.36 15.50
N SER A 553 -22.56 -16.20 15.22
CA SER A 553 -22.50 -17.24 14.19
C SER A 553 -22.35 -16.64 12.80
N ALA A 554 -21.45 -17.18 11.98
CA ALA A 554 -21.43 -16.92 10.54
C ALA A 554 -22.42 -17.85 9.82
N THR A 555 -23.13 -17.32 8.82
CA THR A 555 -24.07 -18.08 7.97
C THR A 555 -23.52 -18.21 6.56
N LEU A 556 -23.38 -19.46 6.09
CA LEU A 556 -23.05 -19.80 4.70
C LEU A 556 -24.32 -20.23 3.95
N PRO A 557 -24.46 -19.89 2.66
CA PRO A 557 -25.09 -20.74 1.64
C PRO A 557 -24.09 -21.81 1.17
N ALA A 558 -24.58 -22.95 0.71
CA ALA A 558 -23.79 -24.05 0.16
C ALA A 558 -24.16 -24.34 -1.31
N ASP A 559 -23.62 -25.45 -1.85
CA ASP A 559 -23.79 -26.03 -3.20
C ASP A 559 -22.90 -25.47 -4.33
N PHE A 560 -22.31 -26.27 -5.23
CA PHE A 560 -22.35 -27.74 -5.40
C PHE A 560 -21.09 -28.30 -6.12
N LYS A 561 -20.80 -29.59 -5.89
CA LYS A 561 -20.02 -30.58 -6.68
C LYS A 561 -18.51 -30.74 -6.40
N GLN A 562 -18.14 -32.00 -6.16
CA GLN A 562 -16.78 -32.53 -6.05
C GLN A 562 -16.19 -32.88 -7.42
N GLN A 563 -14.86 -32.86 -7.55
CA GLN A 563 -14.13 -33.95 -8.21
C GLN A 563 -12.63 -33.96 -7.85
N HIS A 564 -12.07 -35.18 -7.74
CA HIS A 564 -10.66 -35.53 -7.54
C HIS A 564 -10.00 -35.19 -6.19
N ASP A 565 -9.99 -36.19 -5.30
CA ASP A 565 -9.09 -36.27 -4.15
C ASP A 565 -7.62 -36.42 -4.57
N VAL A 566 -6.71 -35.80 -3.81
CA VAL A 566 -5.28 -36.16 -3.77
C VAL A 566 -4.87 -36.20 -2.29
N ASP A 567 -4.73 -37.41 -1.76
CA ASP A 567 -4.44 -37.66 -0.35
C ASP A 567 -2.99 -37.25 0.00
N LEU A 568 -2.83 -36.21 0.83
CA LEU A 568 -1.52 -35.70 1.29
C LEU A 568 -1.46 -35.66 2.82
N ASN A 569 -1.62 -36.83 3.45
CA ASN A 569 -1.40 -37.02 4.88
C ASN A 569 0.08 -36.75 5.27
N PRO A 570 0.40 -35.70 6.07
CA PRO A 570 1.75 -35.46 6.55
C PRO A 570 2.15 -36.47 7.62
N SER A 571 3.42 -36.89 7.64
CA SER A 571 3.89 -37.92 8.57
C SER A 571 3.79 -37.46 10.03
N ALA A 572 3.08 -38.24 10.86
CA ALA A 572 2.91 -37.97 12.29
C ALA A 572 4.22 -38.14 13.08
N GLY A 573 5.00 -37.06 13.18
CA GLY A 573 6.14 -36.91 14.07
C GLY A 573 6.08 -35.57 14.82
N PRO A 574 6.70 -35.46 16.01
CA PRO A 574 6.66 -34.22 16.79
C PRO A 574 7.34 -33.08 16.02
N SER A 575 6.57 -32.06 15.64
CA SER A 575 7.11 -30.89 14.94
C SER A 575 8.16 -30.19 15.80
N PHE A 576 9.29 -29.85 15.18
CA PHE A 576 10.38 -29.06 15.76
C PHE A 576 9.88 -27.75 16.39
N PHE A 577 8.78 -27.20 15.88
CA PHE A 577 8.23 -25.90 16.25
C PHE A 577 7.14 -25.98 17.33
N SER A 578 6.81 -27.17 17.84
CA SER A 578 5.80 -27.40 18.89
C SER A 578 6.04 -26.68 20.23
N LYS A 579 7.19 -26.02 20.39
CA LYS A 579 7.54 -25.18 21.54
C LYS A 579 7.14 -23.70 21.38
N PHE A 580 6.73 -23.27 20.19
CA PHE A 580 6.37 -21.87 19.91
C PHE A 580 4.85 -21.72 19.89
N SER A 581 4.33 -20.78 20.69
CA SER A 581 2.90 -20.44 20.69
C SER A 581 2.55 -19.60 19.47
N HIS A 582 2.12 -20.26 18.39
CA HIS A 582 1.45 -19.61 17.27
C HIS A 582 -0.08 -19.58 17.52
N SER A 583 -0.78 -18.63 16.90
CA SER A 583 -2.23 -18.69 16.78
C SER A 583 -2.59 -19.91 15.93
N MET A 584 -3.53 -20.75 16.38
CA MET A 584 -3.87 -21.98 15.65
C MET A 584 -4.22 -21.69 14.18
N SER A 585 -3.70 -22.49 13.25
CA SER A 585 -4.02 -22.34 11.82
C SER A 585 -5.52 -22.58 11.57
N THR A 586 -6.03 -22.17 10.41
CA THR A 586 -7.41 -22.46 10.01
C THR A 586 -7.67 -23.97 9.97
N GLU A 587 -6.69 -24.77 9.54
CA GLU A 587 -6.78 -26.23 9.51
C GLU A 587 -6.75 -26.83 10.92
N GLU A 588 -5.91 -26.33 11.83
CA GLU A 588 -5.90 -26.75 13.24
C GLU A 588 -7.22 -26.39 13.95
N LYS A 589 -7.79 -25.22 13.64
CA LYS A 589 -9.12 -24.79 14.12
C LYS A 589 -10.23 -25.71 13.58
N ILE A 590 -10.17 -26.12 12.30
CA ILE A 590 -11.09 -27.08 11.69
C ILE A 590 -10.94 -28.47 12.35
N GLN A 591 -9.73 -28.97 12.51
CA GLN A 591 -9.48 -30.27 13.16
C GLN A 591 -9.97 -30.27 14.62
N GLN A 592 -9.72 -29.21 15.40
CA GLN A 592 -10.23 -29.11 16.77
C GLN A 592 -11.76 -28.99 16.82
N TRP A 593 -12.39 -28.33 15.85
CA TRP A 593 -13.84 -28.27 15.73
C TRP A 593 -14.44 -29.64 15.38
N GLN A 594 -13.86 -30.35 14.40
CA GLN A 594 -14.23 -31.73 14.05
C GLN A 594 -14.10 -32.65 15.28
N HIS A 595 -12.99 -32.58 16.01
CA HIS A 595 -12.78 -33.37 17.23
C HIS A 595 -13.82 -33.08 18.33
N LYS A 596 -14.25 -31.82 18.47
CA LYS A 596 -15.36 -31.44 19.37
C LYS A 596 -16.69 -32.03 18.90
N CYS A 597 -17.02 -31.95 17.61
CA CYS A 597 -18.23 -32.55 17.06
C CYS A 597 -18.25 -34.08 17.23
N SER A 598 -17.12 -34.77 17.07
CA SER A 598 -16.98 -36.21 17.34
C SER A 598 -17.04 -36.59 18.82
N SER A 599 -16.91 -35.63 19.75
CA SER A 599 -16.96 -35.87 21.20
C SER A 599 -18.36 -35.68 21.83
N VAL A 600 -19.39 -35.39 21.04
CA VAL A 600 -20.77 -35.33 21.53
C VAL A 600 -21.39 -36.73 21.48
N GLU A 601 -21.47 -37.39 22.64
CA GLU A 601 -22.07 -38.72 22.75
C GLU A 601 -23.54 -38.74 22.30
N THR A 602 -23.94 -39.82 21.61
CA THR A 602 -25.30 -40.02 21.13
C THR A 602 -26.27 -40.29 22.29
N VAL A 603 -27.02 -39.29 22.72
CA VAL A 603 -28.13 -39.45 23.66
C VAL A 603 -29.24 -40.29 23.00
N SER A 604 -29.35 -41.56 23.40
CA SER A 604 -30.37 -42.47 22.89
C SER A 604 -31.74 -42.18 23.49
N CYS A 605 -32.67 -41.64 22.69
CA CYS A 605 -34.08 -41.53 23.09
C CYS A 605 -34.75 -42.91 23.17
N PRO A 606 -35.57 -43.19 24.20
CA PRO A 606 -36.34 -44.44 24.29
C PRO A 606 -37.53 -44.45 23.31
N PRO A 607 -37.99 -45.64 22.87
CA PRO A 607 -39.05 -45.75 21.87
C PRO A 607 -40.45 -45.46 22.45
N THR A 608 -41.18 -44.53 21.84
CA THR A 608 -42.60 -44.29 22.12
C THR A 608 -43.48 -45.13 21.21
N ASN A 609 -44.07 -46.19 21.76
CA ASN A 609 -45.21 -46.88 21.12
C ASN A 609 -46.47 -46.00 21.22
N THR A 610 -47.18 -45.77 20.11
CA THR A 610 -48.66 -45.76 20.05
C THR A 610 -49.17 -45.70 18.60
N GLU A 611 -49.67 -46.84 18.13
CA GLU A 611 -50.93 -47.03 17.38
C GLU A 611 -51.43 -45.93 16.42
N THR A 612 -51.47 -46.26 15.13
CA THR A 612 -52.33 -45.62 14.12
C THR A 612 -53.74 -46.20 14.12
N PRO A 613 -54.79 -45.35 14.08
CA PRO A 613 -56.06 -45.67 13.44
C PRO A 613 -56.12 -45.17 11.99
N GLN A 614 -57.02 -45.74 11.18
CA GLN A 614 -57.24 -45.40 9.76
C GLN A 614 -58.38 -44.36 9.56
N PRO A 615 -58.62 -43.83 8.33
CA PRO A 615 -59.21 -42.50 8.15
C PRO A 615 -60.74 -42.45 8.03
N ASN A 616 -61.27 -41.22 8.10
CA ASN A 616 -62.39 -40.69 7.32
C ASN A 616 -62.09 -39.22 6.97
#